data_AF-A0A176Q976-F1
#
_entry.id   AF-A0A176Q976-F1
#
_cell.length_a   1.000
_cell.length_b   1.000
_cell.length_c   1.000
_cell.angle_alpha   90.00
_cell.angle_beta   90.00
_cell.angle_gamma   90.00
#
_symmetry.space_group_name_H-M   'P 1'
#
loop_
_entity.id
_entity.type
_entity.pdbx_description
1 polymer ?
#
loop_
_entity_poly.entity_id
_entity_poly.type
_entity_poly.pdbx_seq_one_letter_code
_entity_poly.pdbx_strand_id
1 'polypeptide(L)'
;MRRARLTGIIVGLVVVLLNIGIVVGIVVGLEGTPTTRDSSSSSSSIDPAPTTSGTQSEQSMPSPREVLARRQEPSVVVLGSDEGVGETGWVDRLGSVVVDRGRTVEYARLSPDDPTKYAGAVRSGDGRRLGLRNASVSGSSLSYAKNRSAFLVPKDADVVLISYQPARTKGLSGQLSALVRAVESQAPKAVVALVVGPDQGTPSYAQVRAAQRRWASRQGIPSVDIGKAFDSAQGALLLDPASQSGLTSTGADVWAQAVADFLLGRVAASPPPASSLTPEATESDPISSSITTPPPTSEPVTTDAPPPVVTSTPAPTVPAPVYPGPVDPGPVDPGPVDPTTDPQPSSTGSDPTSTSSDGGEPSSSSDAEESSSTDESPTSLSESTADISDTATM
;
A
#
# COMPACT_ATOMS: atom_id res chain seq x y z
N MET A 1 1.49 -53.17 -9.29
CA MET A 1 1.47 -51.70 -9.47
C MET A 1 0.17 -50.98 -9.03
N ARG A 2 -0.75 -51.62 -8.27
CA ARG A 2 -1.96 -50.93 -7.74
C ARG A 2 -1.88 -50.53 -6.26
N ARG A 3 -0.83 -50.94 -5.53
CA ARG A 3 -0.68 -50.67 -4.08
C ARG A 3 0.08 -49.37 -3.76
N ALA A 4 0.86 -48.82 -4.70
CA ALA A 4 1.63 -47.58 -4.47
C ALA A 4 0.81 -46.29 -4.62
N ARG A 5 -0.35 -46.32 -5.30
CA ARG A 5 -1.22 -45.15 -5.47
C ARG A 5 -2.18 -44.91 -4.31
N LEU A 6 -2.38 -45.90 -3.44
CA LEU A 6 -3.27 -45.77 -2.28
C LEU A 6 -2.59 -45.01 -1.13
N THR A 7 -1.28 -45.17 -0.96
CA THR A 7 -0.52 -44.59 0.16
C THR A 7 -0.42 -43.06 0.06
N GLY A 8 -0.28 -42.50 -1.15
CA GLY A 8 -0.19 -41.05 -1.34
C GLY A 8 -1.48 -40.30 -1.02
N ILE A 9 -2.65 -40.93 -1.27
CA ILE A 9 -3.96 -40.33 -0.98
C ILE A 9 -4.19 -40.27 0.54
N ILE A 10 -3.76 -41.29 1.28
CA ILE A 10 -3.91 -41.35 2.74
C ILE A 10 -3.05 -40.27 3.41
N VAL A 11 -1.80 -40.07 2.98
CA VAL A 11 -0.91 -39.03 3.54
C VAL A 11 -1.46 -37.62 3.28
N GLY A 12 -1.97 -37.36 2.06
CA GLY A 12 -2.59 -36.07 1.74
C GLY A 12 -3.81 -35.76 2.62
N LEU A 13 -4.65 -36.77 2.88
CA LEU A 13 -5.85 -36.61 3.71
C LEU A 13 -5.51 -36.35 5.19
N VAL A 14 -4.47 -36.99 5.73
CA VAL A 14 -3.99 -36.74 7.10
C VAL A 14 -3.48 -35.31 7.27
N VAL A 15 -2.73 -34.77 6.29
CA VAL A 15 -2.23 -33.39 6.34
C VAL A 15 -3.37 -32.37 6.26
N VAL A 16 -4.41 -32.65 5.48
CA VAL A 16 -5.60 -31.79 5.40
C VAL A 16 -6.37 -31.79 6.72
N LEU A 17 -6.60 -32.97 7.31
CA LEU A 17 -7.30 -33.07 8.61
C LEU A 17 -6.51 -32.40 9.74
N LEU A 18 -5.17 -32.51 9.74
CA LEU A 18 -4.32 -31.84 10.73
C LEU A 18 -4.43 -30.31 10.63
N ASN A 19 -4.41 -29.75 9.41
CA ASN A 19 -4.57 -28.30 9.21
C ASN A 19 -5.96 -27.81 9.63
N ILE A 20 -7.02 -28.58 9.35
CA ILE A 20 -8.38 -28.24 9.80
C ILE A 20 -8.45 -28.25 11.34
N GLY A 21 -7.86 -29.25 12.00
CA GLY A 21 -7.82 -29.31 13.47
C GLY A 21 -7.12 -28.11 14.11
N ILE A 22 -6.00 -27.66 13.53
CA ILE A 22 -5.26 -26.48 14.01
C ILE A 22 -6.08 -25.20 13.85
N VAL A 23 -6.76 -25.03 12.71
CA VAL A 23 -7.59 -23.84 12.46
C VAL A 23 -8.79 -23.80 13.42
N VAL A 24 -9.45 -24.93 13.67
CA VAL A 24 -10.58 -25.00 14.63
C VAL A 24 -10.10 -24.71 16.06
N GLY A 25 -8.94 -25.25 16.47
CA GLY A 25 -8.38 -24.97 17.80
C GLY A 25 -8.07 -23.49 18.04
N ILE A 26 -7.59 -22.77 17.01
CA ILE A 26 -7.30 -21.33 17.11
C ILE A 26 -8.59 -20.50 17.21
N VAL A 27 -9.63 -20.87 16.46
CA VAL A 27 -10.92 -20.15 16.50
C VAL A 27 -11.60 -20.33 17.85
N VAL A 28 -11.62 -21.55 18.41
CA VAL A 28 -12.21 -21.83 19.73
C VAL A 28 -11.41 -21.18 20.86
N GLY A 29 -10.09 -21.07 20.73
CA GLY A 29 -9.24 -20.43 21.74
C GLY A 29 -9.38 -18.91 21.84
N LEU A 30 -9.98 -18.23 20.85
CA LEU A 30 -10.09 -16.77 20.81
C LEU A 30 -11.45 -16.22 21.26
N GLU A 31 -12.47 -17.06 21.46
CA GLU A 31 -13.84 -16.61 21.80
C GLU A 31 -14.19 -16.72 23.30
N GLY A 32 -13.26 -17.15 24.16
CA GLY A 32 -13.52 -17.35 25.59
C GLY A 32 -12.99 -16.25 26.52
N THR A 33 -13.76 -15.19 26.77
CA THR A 33 -13.79 -14.48 28.07
C THR A 33 -15.06 -13.62 28.17
N PRO A 34 -16.16 -14.13 28.74
CA PRO A 34 -17.29 -13.29 29.14
C PRO A 34 -16.85 -12.40 30.30
N THR A 35 -16.80 -11.08 30.07
CA THR A 35 -16.56 -10.09 31.12
C THR A 35 -17.88 -9.87 31.87
N THR A 36 -18.08 -10.56 32.99
CA THR A 36 -19.20 -10.31 33.90
C THR A 36 -18.96 -8.95 34.56
N ARG A 37 -19.74 -7.94 34.16
CA ARG A 37 -19.68 -6.59 34.75
C ARG A 37 -20.74 -6.50 35.84
N ASP A 38 -20.31 -6.67 37.09
CA ASP A 38 -21.13 -6.41 38.26
C ASP A 38 -21.59 -4.95 38.27
N SER A 39 -22.89 -4.75 38.14
CA SER A 39 -23.55 -3.46 38.29
C SER A 39 -23.94 -3.26 39.75
N SER A 40 -23.04 -2.70 40.55
CA SER A 40 -23.34 -2.24 41.91
C SER A 40 -23.77 -0.77 41.86
N SER A 41 -25.08 -0.54 41.92
CA SER A 41 -25.73 0.75 42.05
C SER A 41 -25.55 1.30 43.46
N SER A 42 -24.57 2.20 43.65
CA SER A 42 -24.43 3.03 44.85
C SER A 42 -24.82 4.47 44.53
N SER A 43 -26.07 4.83 44.83
CA SER A 43 -26.54 6.22 44.81
C SER A 43 -25.93 6.98 46.00
N SER A 44 -24.84 7.69 45.74
CA SER A 44 -24.33 8.73 46.66
C SER A 44 -24.66 10.10 46.08
N SER A 45 -25.56 10.81 46.75
CA SER A 45 -25.92 12.20 46.45
C SER A 45 -24.79 13.09 46.95
N ILE A 46 -23.96 13.61 46.04
CA ILE A 46 -22.83 14.50 46.35
C ILE A 46 -23.15 15.87 45.73
N ASP A 47 -23.06 16.90 46.56
CA ASP A 47 -23.21 18.32 46.20
C ASP A 47 -22.32 18.72 45.00
N PRO A 48 -22.82 19.55 44.06
CA PRO A 48 -22.06 19.99 42.89
C PRO A 48 -20.96 20.99 43.30
N ALA A 49 -19.74 20.50 43.48
CA ALA A 49 -18.55 21.33 43.50
C ALA A 49 -18.33 21.99 42.12
N PRO A 50 -17.81 23.24 42.05
CA PRO A 50 -17.60 23.93 40.78
C PRO A 50 -16.60 23.17 39.92
N THR A 51 -17.10 22.56 38.84
CA THR A 51 -16.29 21.89 37.82
C THR A 51 -15.47 22.94 37.08
N THR A 52 -14.19 23.05 37.42
CA THR A 52 -13.21 23.76 36.61
C THR A 52 -13.07 22.97 35.30
N SER A 53 -13.78 23.39 34.26
CA SER A 53 -13.59 22.90 32.90
C SER A 53 -12.20 23.29 32.42
N GLY A 54 -11.19 22.50 32.81
CA GLY A 54 -9.88 22.56 32.21
C GLY A 54 -10.05 22.14 30.77
N THR A 55 -9.91 23.10 29.85
CA THR A 55 -9.79 22.82 28.42
C THR A 55 -8.54 21.95 28.26
N GLN A 56 -8.71 20.63 28.28
CA GLN A 56 -7.68 19.70 27.89
C GLN A 56 -7.45 19.99 26.41
N SER A 57 -6.38 20.75 26.12
CA SER A 57 -5.90 20.94 24.77
C SER A 57 -5.57 19.54 24.24
N GLU A 58 -6.52 18.98 23.50
CA GLU A 58 -6.38 17.73 22.78
C GLU A 58 -5.09 17.86 21.97
N GLN A 59 -4.06 17.12 22.37
CA GLN A 59 -2.76 17.16 21.71
C GLN A 59 -2.96 16.57 20.31
N SER A 60 -3.29 17.44 19.36
CA SER A 60 -3.43 17.08 17.96
C SER A 60 -2.10 16.50 17.50
N MET A 61 -2.14 15.27 16.98
CA MET A 61 -0.97 14.62 16.38
C MET A 61 -0.37 15.54 15.32
N PRO A 62 0.97 15.66 15.24
CA PRO A 62 1.61 16.53 14.26
C PRO A 62 1.29 16.06 12.84
N SER A 63 0.99 16.99 11.94
CA SER A 63 0.79 16.65 10.54
C SER A 63 2.10 16.17 9.90
N PRO A 64 2.07 15.28 8.87
CA PRO A 64 3.27 14.85 8.16
C PRO A 64 4.10 16.05 7.67
N ARG A 65 3.44 17.10 7.18
CA ARG A 65 4.07 18.34 6.73
C ARG A 65 4.87 19.04 7.83
N GLU A 66 4.32 19.14 9.03
CA GLU A 66 5.03 19.76 10.15
C GLU A 66 6.27 18.97 10.56
N VAL A 67 6.19 17.63 10.54
CA VAL A 67 7.34 16.77 10.85
C VAL A 67 8.44 16.95 9.81
N LEU A 68 8.10 16.89 8.52
CA LEU A 68 9.07 17.06 7.44
C LEU A 68 9.69 18.47 7.42
N ALA A 69 8.94 19.51 7.79
CA ALA A 69 9.46 20.88 7.83
C ALA A 69 10.52 21.08 8.93
N ARG A 70 10.34 20.45 10.10
CA ARG A 70 11.20 20.60 11.29
C ARG A 70 12.53 19.85 11.20
N ARG A 71 12.60 18.79 10.39
CA ARG A 71 13.82 17.96 10.23
C ARG A 71 14.77 18.54 9.18
N GLN A 72 16.07 18.41 9.42
CA GLN A 72 17.08 18.85 8.44
C GLN A 72 17.16 17.88 7.25
N GLU A 73 17.13 16.57 7.53
CA GLU A 73 17.17 15.48 6.55
C GLU A 73 16.01 14.50 6.82
N PRO A 74 14.74 14.91 6.62
CA PRO A 74 13.60 14.03 6.85
C PRO A 74 13.62 12.77 5.99
N SER A 75 13.03 11.69 6.49
CA SER A 75 12.85 10.44 5.75
C SER A 75 11.37 10.04 5.60
N VAL A 76 11.00 9.65 4.38
CA VAL A 76 9.66 9.17 4.01
C VAL A 76 9.78 7.74 3.50
N VAL A 77 8.97 6.84 4.05
CA VAL A 77 8.84 5.45 3.58
C VAL A 77 7.45 5.25 3.00
N VAL A 78 7.36 4.62 1.83
CA VAL A 78 6.09 4.26 1.21
C VAL A 78 5.90 2.75 1.24
N LEU A 79 4.88 2.28 1.94
CA LEU A 79 4.39 0.90 1.92
C LEU A 79 3.21 0.82 0.95
N GLY A 80 3.33 0.05 -0.13
CA GLY A 80 2.27 -0.02 -1.13
C GLY A 80 2.25 -1.28 -2.00
N SER A 81 1.27 -1.30 -2.91
CA SER A 81 1.05 -2.34 -3.91
C SER A 81 1.60 -1.94 -5.29
N ASP A 82 1.05 -2.51 -6.36
CA ASP A 82 1.51 -2.39 -7.74
C ASP A 82 1.69 -0.95 -8.23
N GLU A 83 0.82 -0.04 -7.83
CA GLU A 83 0.77 1.34 -8.32
C GLU A 83 2.06 2.13 -7.98
N GLY A 84 2.75 1.74 -6.92
CA GLY A 84 3.97 2.38 -6.46
C GLY A 84 5.25 1.77 -7.01
N VAL A 85 5.19 0.64 -7.71
CA VAL A 85 6.39 -0.14 -8.10
C VAL A 85 6.99 0.36 -9.42
N GLY A 86 8.32 0.28 -9.53
CA GLY A 86 9.04 0.52 -10.78
C GLY A 86 9.28 2.00 -11.11
N GLU A 87 9.78 2.25 -12.32
CA GLU A 87 10.17 3.59 -12.83
C GLU A 87 8.97 4.38 -13.35
N THR A 88 7.86 3.69 -13.61
CA THR A 88 6.59 4.30 -14.02
C THR A 88 5.62 4.46 -12.86
N GLY A 89 5.95 3.92 -11.68
CA GLY A 89 5.14 4.00 -10.47
C GLY A 89 5.10 5.43 -9.90
N TRP A 90 4.00 5.76 -9.22
CA TRP A 90 3.81 7.13 -8.70
C TRP A 90 4.86 7.54 -7.66
N VAL A 91 5.50 6.59 -6.97
CA VAL A 91 6.53 6.89 -5.96
C VAL A 91 7.83 7.37 -6.61
N ASP A 92 8.16 6.86 -7.79
CA ASP A 92 9.29 7.36 -8.59
C ASP A 92 9.00 8.80 -9.05
N ARG A 93 7.79 9.02 -9.60
CA ARG A 93 7.28 10.34 -9.98
C ARG A 93 7.25 11.32 -8.80
N LEU A 94 6.93 10.87 -7.59
CA LEU A 94 6.99 11.68 -6.38
C LEU A 94 8.40 12.22 -6.14
N GLY A 95 9.43 11.40 -6.38
CA GLY A 95 10.83 11.84 -6.31
C GLY A 95 11.09 13.04 -7.23
N SER A 96 10.66 12.95 -8.49
CA SER A 96 10.79 14.05 -9.46
C SER A 96 10.04 15.32 -9.01
N VAL A 97 8.76 15.18 -8.62
CA VAL A 97 7.95 16.32 -8.16
C VAL A 97 8.58 17.00 -6.94
N VAL A 98 9.19 16.23 -6.04
CA VAL A 98 9.88 16.78 -4.87
C VAL A 98 11.15 17.53 -5.27
N VAL A 99 11.93 17.01 -6.23
CA VAL A 99 13.10 17.71 -6.78
C VAL A 99 12.70 19.04 -7.40
N ASP A 100 11.64 19.06 -8.21
CA ASP A 100 11.11 20.27 -8.84
C ASP A 100 10.65 21.33 -7.83
N ARG A 101 10.38 20.92 -6.58
CA ARG A 101 10.08 21.81 -5.45
C ARG A 101 11.33 22.27 -4.68
N GLY A 102 12.52 22.15 -5.26
CA GLY A 102 13.77 22.65 -4.68
C GLY A 102 14.26 21.80 -3.51
N ARG A 103 14.16 20.47 -3.63
CA ARG A 103 14.71 19.51 -2.67
C ARG A 103 15.74 18.61 -3.35
N THR A 104 16.67 18.09 -2.56
CA THR A 104 17.48 16.94 -2.96
C THR A 104 16.78 15.68 -2.47
N VAL A 105 16.50 14.73 -3.35
CA VAL A 105 15.89 13.44 -3.00
C VAL A 105 16.97 12.37 -3.01
N GLU A 106 17.03 11.58 -1.95
CA GLU A 106 17.79 10.33 -1.90
C GLU A 106 16.80 9.16 -1.97
N TYR A 107 16.59 8.69 -3.20
CA TYR A 107 15.58 7.70 -3.53
C TYR A 107 16.13 6.28 -3.47
N ALA A 108 15.56 5.43 -2.63
CA ALA A 108 15.88 4.00 -2.58
C ALA A 108 14.61 3.18 -2.81
N ARG A 109 14.70 2.17 -3.68
CA ARG A 109 13.62 1.20 -3.93
C ARG A 109 14.08 -0.21 -3.58
N LEU A 110 13.13 -1.11 -3.38
CA LEU A 110 13.45 -2.54 -3.29
C LEU A 110 14.14 -3.01 -4.58
N SER A 111 15.11 -3.91 -4.45
CA SER A 111 15.79 -4.48 -5.60
C SER A 111 14.80 -5.33 -6.40
N PRO A 112 14.70 -5.15 -7.73
CA PRO A 112 13.84 -5.98 -8.57
C PRO A 112 14.30 -7.44 -8.56
N ASP A 113 15.60 -7.69 -8.42
CA ASP A 113 16.18 -9.04 -8.39
C ASP A 113 16.04 -9.72 -7.02
N ASP A 114 15.89 -8.92 -5.96
CA ASP A 114 15.77 -9.40 -4.59
C ASP A 114 14.90 -8.44 -3.75
N PRO A 115 13.58 -8.64 -3.67
CA PRO A 115 12.67 -7.77 -2.93
C PRO A 115 12.85 -7.86 -1.40
N THR A 116 13.85 -8.62 -0.92
CA THR A 116 14.29 -8.63 0.48
C THR A 116 15.45 -7.69 0.75
N LYS A 117 15.88 -6.91 -0.26
CA LYS A 117 16.93 -5.89 -0.15
C LYS A 117 16.50 -4.60 -0.82
N TYR A 118 17.03 -3.47 -0.34
CA TYR A 118 16.98 -2.22 -1.07
C TYR A 118 18.11 -2.17 -2.09
N ALA A 119 17.81 -1.65 -3.28
CA ALA A 119 18.84 -1.21 -4.22
C ALA A 119 19.59 0.00 -3.65
N GLY A 120 20.76 0.31 -4.23
CA GLY A 120 21.51 1.52 -3.90
C GLY A 120 20.66 2.77 -4.11
N ALA A 121 20.75 3.72 -3.17
CA ALA A 121 20.00 4.96 -3.28
C ALA A 121 20.55 5.84 -4.42
N VAL A 122 19.64 6.45 -5.18
CA VAL A 122 19.94 7.42 -6.23
C VAL A 122 19.66 8.81 -5.70
N ARG A 123 20.62 9.73 -5.88
CA ARG A 123 20.48 11.13 -5.44
C ARG A 123 20.16 12.05 -6.61
N SER A 124 19.15 12.90 -6.45
CA SER A 124 18.71 13.87 -7.46
C SER A 124 18.39 15.24 -6.82
N GLY A 125 18.62 16.35 -7.53
CA GLY A 125 18.35 17.71 -7.06
C GLY A 125 19.45 18.32 -6.16
N ASP A 126 19.33 19.62 -5.86
CA ASP A 126 20.37 20.45 -5.21
C ASP A 126 19.90 21.20 -3.93
N GLY A 127 18.69 20.93 -3.45
CA GLY A 127 18.10 21.58 -2.28
C GLY A 127 18.29 20.87 -0.93
N ARG A 128 17.37 21.13 0.01
CA ARG A 128 17.32 20.41 1.30
C ARG A 128 17.05 18.92 1.05
N ARG A 129 17.76 18.05 1.76
CA ARG A 129 17.66 16.60 1.59
C ARG A 129 16.34 16.04 2.12
N LEU A 130 15.78 15.09 1.38
CA LEU A 130 14.65 14.23 1.75
C LEU A 130 15.03 12.79 1.37
N GLY A 131 15.09 11.88 2.34
CA GLY A 131 15.16 10.46 2.05
C GLY A 131 13.80 9.94 1.60
N LEU A 132 13.73 9.29 0.45
CA LEU A 132 12.49 8.67 -0.06
C LEU A 132 12.73 7.18 -0.29
N ARG A 133 12.07 6.33 0.50
CA ARG A 133 12.17 4.87 0.39
C ARG A 133 10.88 4.30 -0.17
N ASN A 134 10.96 3.69 -1.34
CA ASN A 134 9.87 2.95 -1.94
C ASN A 134 9.95 1.47 -1.51
N ALA A 135 9.07 1.08 -0.60
CA ALA A 135 8.91 -0.28 -0.12
C ALA A 135 7.68 -0.96 -0.73
N SER A 136 7.15 -0.42 -1.83
CA SER A 136 6.02 -1.00 -2.55
C SER A 136 6.44 -2.32 -3.21
N VAL A 137 5.56 -3.31 -3.17
CA VAL A 137 5.79 -4.63 -3.77
C VAL A 137 4.57 -5.03 -4.58
N SER A 138 4.80 -5.44 -5.82
CA SER A 138 3.75 -5.86 -6.74
C SER A 138 3.01 -7.08 -6.18
N GLY A 139 1.69 -7.07 -6.24
CA GLY A 139 0.82 -8.10 -5.68
C GLY A 139 0.86 -8.22 -4.14
N SER A 140 1.51 -7.30 -3.43
CA SER A 140 1.60 -7.39 -1.97
C SER A 140 0.32 -6.93 -1.27
N SER A 141 0.17 -7.36 -0.02
CA SER A 141 -0.98 -7.06 0.83
C SER A 141 -0.58 -6.33 2.10
N LEU A 142 -1.57 -5.77 2.81
CA LEU A 142 -1.39 -5.22 4.15
C LEU A 142 -0.71 -6.20 5.11
N SER A 143 -1.05 -7.50 5.02
CA SER A 143 -0.44 -8.56 5.85
C SER A 143 1.02 -8.78 5.51
N TYR A 144 1.40 -8.70 4.23
CA TYR A 144 2.79 -8.79 3.80
C TYR A 144 3.62 -7.65 4.42
N ALA A 145 3.16 -6.41 4.29
CA ALA A 145 3.84 -5.25 4.87
C ALA A 145 3.96 -5.35 6.40
N LYS A 146 2.90 -5.82 7.08
CA LYS A 146 2.91 -6.03 8.54
C LYS A 146 4.01 -7.00 8.95
N ASN A 147 4.05 -8.17 8.32
CA ASN A 147 5.00 -9.23 8.65
C ASN A 147 6.46 -8.88 8.28
N ARG A 148 6.67 -7.89 7.40
CA ARG A 148 7.99 -7.43 6.98
C ARG A 148 8.33 -6.01 7.40
N SER A 149 7.52 -5.38 8.25
CA SER A 149 7.69 -4.01 8.71
C SER A 149 9.09 -3.74 9.28
N ALA A 150 9.65 -4.69 10.03
CA ALA A 150 11.00 -4.60 10.58
C ALA A 150 12.12 -4.37 9.53
N PHE A 151 11.91 -4.88 8.32
CA PHE A 151 12.81 -4.69 7.18
C PHE A 151 12.40 -3.50 6.30
N LEU A 152 11.11 -3.37 6.00
CA LEU A 152 10.58 -2.35 5.08
C LEU A 152 10.60 -0.93 5.67
N VAL A 153 10.58 -0.80 7.00
CA VAL A 153 10.51 0.49 7.68
C VAL A 153 11.73 0.64 8.59
N PRO A 154 12.69 1.52 8.23
CA PRO A 154 13.78 1.89 9.12
C PRO A 154 13.27 2.53 10.42
N LYS A 155 13.98 2.31 11.53
CA LYS A 155 13.58 2.83 12.86
C LYS A 155 13.57 4.36 12.96
N ASP A 156 14.32 5.01 12.08
CA ASP A 156 14.49 6.45 11.96
C ASP A 156 13.55 7.07 10.90
N ALA A 157 12.58 6.32 10.37
CA ALA A 157 11.54 6.87 9.51
C ALA A 157 10.80 8.03 10.21
N ASP A 158 10.68 9.18 9.55
CA ASP A 158 9.90 10.32 10.07
C ASP A 158 8.43 10.26 9.63
N VAL A 159 8.18 9.78 8.41
CA VAL A 159 6.83 9.61 7.86
C VAL A 159 6.72 8.26 7.17
N VAL A 160 5.63 7.53 7.42
CA VAL A 160 5.30 6.28 6.73
C VAL A 160 3.96 6.44 6.02
N LEU A 161 3.97 6.32 4.70
CA LEU A 161 2.78 6.34 3.85
C LEU A 161 2.30 4.92 3.60
N ILE A 162 1.03 4.64 3.90
CA ILE A 162 0.37 3.36 3.60
C ILE A 162 -0.52 3.55 2.37
N SER A 163 -0.21 2.88 1.26
CA SER A 163 -0.88 3.01 -0.05
C SER A 163 -1.24 1.64 -0.62
N TYR A 164 -2.26 0.99 -0.04
CA TYR A 164 -2.79 -0.29 -0.51
C TYR A 164 -4.23 -0.13 -1.01
N GLN A 165 -4.57 -0.77 -2.14
CA GLN A 165 -5.93 -0.82 -2.71
C GLN A 165 -6.51 -2.24 -2.66
N PRO A 166 -6.92 -2.74 -1.48
CA PRO A 166 -7.49 -4.08 -1.39
C PRO A 166 -8.83 -4.15 -2.14
N ALA A 167 -9.10 -5.25 -2.84
CA ALA A 167 -10.33 -5.42 -3.61
C ALA A 167 -11.61 -5.57 -2.75
N ARG A 168 -11.50 -5.68 -1.42
CA ARG A 168 -12.62 -5.98 -0.51
C ARG A 168 -12.49 -5.25 0.82
N THR A 169 -13.63 -4.95 1.45
CA THR A 169 -13.72 -4.29 2.76
C THR A 169 -13.64 -5.25 3.94
N LYS A 170 -13.92 -6.55 3.74
CA LYS A 170 -13.93 -7.55 4.82
C LYS A 170 -12.55 -7.65 5.47
N GLY A 171 -12.47 -7.39 6.77
CA GLY A 171 -11.23 -7.45 7.55
C GLY A 171 -10.29 -6.24 7.37
N LEU A 172 -10.62 -5.30 6.49
CA LEU A 172 -9.77 -4.15 6.14
C LEU A 172 -9.35 -3.33 7.37
N SER A 173 -10.31 -2.98 8.23
CA SER A 173 -10.05 -2.21 9.46
C SER A 173 -9.06 -2.92 10.38
N GLY A 174 -9.21 -4.23 10.58
CA GLY A 174 -8.32 -5.02 11.43
C GLY A 174 -6.92 -5.13 10.84
N GLN A 175 -6.83 -5.32 9.52
CA GLN A 175 -5.54 -5.38 8.80
C GLN A 175 -4.79 -4.05 8.85
N LEU A 176 -5.48 -2.93 8.62
CA LEU A 176 -4.88 -1.59 8.72
C LEU A 176 -4.39 -1.30 10.14
N SER A 177 -5.23 -1.53 11.16
CA SER A 177 -4.82 -1.33 12.57
C SER A 177 -3.68 -2.27 13.00
N ALA A 178 -3.59 -3.47 12.43
CA ALA A 178 -2.46 -4.36 12.68
C ALA A 178 -1.17 -3.89 12.00
N LEU A 179 -1.27 -3.37 10.77
CA LEU A 179 -0.14 -2.78 10.07
C LEU A 179 0.38 -1.54 10.77
N VAL A 180 -0.50 -0.61 11.17
CA VAL A 180 -0.10 0.62 11.89
C VAL A 180 0.64 0.28 13.18
N ARG A 181 0.11 -0.65 14.00
CA ARG A 181 0.80 -1.09 15.22
C ARG A 181 2.18 -1.68 14.94
N ALA A 182 2.34 -2.42 13.86
CA ALA A 182 3.65 -2.95 13.46
C ALA A 182 4.62 -1.85 13.03
N VAL A 183 4.12 -0.83 12.31
CA VAL A 183 4.90 0.36 11.94
C VAL A 183 5.31 1.18 13.16
N GLU A 184 4.38 1.45 14.09
CA GLU A 184 4.65 2.19 15.32
C GLU A 184 5.64 1.45 16.23
N SER A 185 5.55 0.12 16.31
CA SER A 185 6.53 -0.68 17.04
C SER A 185 7.93 -0.61 16.42
N GLN A 186 8.02 -0.49 15.10
CA GLN A 186 9.30 -0.46 14.38
C GLN A 186 9.90 0.96 14.35
N ALA A 187 9.08 1.98 14.10
CA ALA A 187 9.45 3.38 13.98
C ALA A 187 8.55 4.25 14.89
N PRO A 188 8.77 4.23 16.21
CA PRO A 188 7.87 4.84 17.21
C PRO A 188 7.78 6.37 17.14
N LYS A 189 8.65 7.01 16.35
CA LYS A 189 8.65 8.47 16.12
C LYS A 189 8.01 8.85 14.78
N ALA A 190 7.69 7.87 13.93
CA ALA A 190 7.15 8.13 12.62
C ALA A 190 5.70 8.59 12.71
N VAL A 191 5.33 9.58 11.89
CA VAL A 191 3.92 9.86 11.62
C VAL A 191 3.43 8.93 10.52
N VAL A 192 2.43 8.12 10.84
CA VAL A 192 1.79 7.24 9.87
C VAL A 192 0.66 8.00 9.17
N ALA A 193 0.61 7.93 7.84
CA ALA A 193 -0.45 8.52 7.04
C ALA A 193 -0.98 7.54 5.98
N LEU A 194 -2.26 7.68 5.65
CA LEU A 194 -2.95 6.81 4.70
C LEU A 194 -3.11 7.49 3.33
N VAL A 195 -2.74 6.80 2.26
CA VAL A 195 -2.99 7.22 0.87
C VAL A 195 -4.19 6.43 0.36
N VAL A 196 -5.32 7.11 0.18
CA VAL A 196 -6.56 6.53 -0.33
C VAL A 196 -6.58 6.70 -1.84
N GLY A 197 -6.63 5.60 -2.59
CA GLY A 197 -6.51 5.61 -4.05
C GLY A 197 -7.73 6.20 -4.75
N PRO A 198 -7.65 6.37 -6.07
CA PRO A 198 -8.78 6.77 -6.91
C PRO A 198 -9.79 5.64 -7.07
N ASP A 199 -10.97 5.97 -7.59
CA ASP A 199 -11.91 4.94 -8.04
C ASP A 199 -11.37 4.25 -9.30
N GLN A 200 -11.41 2.93 -9.34
CA GLN A 200 -11.02 2.12 -10.51
C GLN A 200 -12.24 1.67 -11.32
N GLY A 201 -13.39 2.31 -11.14
CA GLY A 201 -14.60 2.08 -11.92
C GLY A 201 -15.38 0.83 -11.51
N THR A 202 -15.07 0.22 -10.36
CA THR A 202 -15.88 -0.87 -9.81
C THR A 202 -16.52 -0.44 -8.49
N PRO A 203 -17.80 -0.81 -8.23
CA PRO A 203 -18.48 -0.45 -6.98
C PRO A 203 -17.73 -0.88 -5.71
N SER A 204 -16.94 -1.95 -5.81
CA SER A 204 -16.13 -2.46 -4.69
C SER A 204 -15.03 -1.48 -4.25
N TYR A 205 -14.38 -0.79 -5.19
CA TYR A 205 -13.32 0.19 -4.86
C TYR A 205 -13.90 1.43 -4.18
N ALA A 206 -15.05 1.93 -4.62
CA ALA A 206 -15.73 3.03 -3.94
C ALA A 206 -16.03 2.70 -2.47
N GLN A 207 -16.50 1.47 -2.19
CA GLN A 207 -16.74 0.98 -0.83
C GLN A 207 -15.44 0.86 -0.01
N VAL A 208 -14.36 0.34 -0.60
CA VAL A 208 -13.05 0.24 0.05
C VAL A 208 -12.50 1.62 0.40
N ARG A 209 -12.53 2.58 -0.52
CA ARG A 209 -12.10 3.96 -0.28
C ARG A 209 -12.91 4.62 0.83
N ALA A 210 -14.23 4.45 0.83
CA ALA A 210 -15.08 4.95 1.90
C ALA A 210 -14.73 4.30 3.25
N ALA A 211 -14.49 2.99 3.28
CA ALA A 211 -14.08 2.28 4.48
C ALA A 211 -12.70 2.73 5.01
N GLN A 212 -11.73 2.94 4.13
CA GLN A 212 -10.39 3.47 4.46
C GLN A 212 -10.47 4.88 5.06
N ARG A 213 -11.17 5.81 4.41
CA ARG A 213 -11.34 7.19 4.91
C ARG A 213 -12.01 7.22 6.28
N ARG A 214 -13.09 6.47 6.43
CA ARG A 214 -13.81 6.36 7.71
C ARG A 214 -12.94 5.73 8.79
N TRP A 215 -12.15 4.73 8.46
CA TRP A 215 -11.20 4.13 9.40
C TRP A 215 -10.11 5.13 9.82
N ALA A 216 -9.46 5.79 8.87
CA ALA A 216 -8.40 6.77 9.16
C ALA A 216 -8.91 7.91 10.05
N SER A 217 -10.07 8.46 9.73
CA SER A 217 -10.72 9.50 10.53
C SER A 217 -10.99 9.06 11.98
N ARG A 218 -11.52 7.85 12.20
CA ARG A 218 -11.73 7.32 13.56
C ARG A 218 -10.45 7.04 14.34
N GLN A 219 -9.33 6.84 13.65
CA GLN A 219 -8.03 6.59 14.29
C GLN A 219 -7.20 7.87 14.43
N GLY A 220 -7.70 9.03 13.96
CA GLY A 220 -6.92 10.26 13.92
C GLY A 220 -5.72 10.19 12.98
N ILE A 221 -5.72 9.26 12.01
CA ILE A 221 -4.62 9.08 11.07
C ILE A 221 -4.80 10.05 9.90
N PRO A 222 -3.82 10.93 9.63
CA PRO A 222 -3.86 11.81 8.47
C PRO A 222 -4.00 11.02 7.17
N SER A 223 -4.84 11.49 6.24
CA SER A 223 -5.04 10.82 4.96
C SER A 223 -5.10 11.77 3.78
N VAL A 224 -4.59 11.34 2.63
CA VAL A 224 -4.73 12.00 1.33
C VAL A 224 -5.67 11.19 0.43
N ASP A 225 -6.66 11.85 -0.18
CA ASP A 225 -7.65 11.25 -1.09
C ASP A 225 -7.26 11.55 -2.53
N ILE A 226 -6.64 10.57 -3.19
CA ILE A 226 -6.16 10.68 -4.56
C ILE A 226 -7.33 10.74 -5.55
N GLY A 227 -8.48 10.14 -5.21
CA GLY A 227 -9.65 10.21 -6.07
C GLY A 227 -10.09 11.65 -6.35
N LYS A 228 -10.01 12.55 -5.37
CA LYS A 228 -10.33 13.98 -5.60
C LYS A 228 -9.39 14.64 -6.61
N ALA A 229 -8.10 14.25 -6.61
CA ALA A 229 -7.13 14.76 -7.57
C ALA A 229 -7.43 14.22 -8.98
N PHE A 230 -7.82 12.95 -9.07
CA PHE A 230 -8.21 12.32 -10.33
C PHE A 230 -9.49 12.94 -10.90
N ASP A 231 -10.50 13.18 -10.06
CA ASP A 231 -11.76 13.84 -10.45
C ASP A 231 -11.51 15.25 -11.01
N SER A 232 -10.45 15.93 -10.53
CA SER A 232 -10.08 17.28 -10.96
C SER A 232 -9.30 17.31 -12.27
N ALA A 233 -8.62 16.24 -12.65
CA ALA A 233 -7.76 16.16 -13.83
C ALA A 233 -8.53 15.76 -15.11
N GLN A 234 -9.75 16.28 -15.26
CA GLN A 234 -10.74 15.95 -16.30
C GLN A 234 -10.12 15.66 -17.68
N GLY A 235 -10.61 14.61 -18.35
CA GLY A 235 -10.30 14.31 -19.77
C GLY A 235 -9.03 13.50 -20.03
N ALA A 236 -8.18 13.25 -19.02
CA ALA A 236 -7.04 12.35 -19.16
C ALA A 236 -7.41 10.90 -18.84
N LEU A 237 -6.91 9.95 -19.63
CA LEU A 237 -6.92 8.53 -19.27
C LEU A 237 -5.85 8.33 -18.17
N LEU A 238 -6.27 8.42 -16.90
CA LEU A 238 -5.36 8.32 -15.74
C LEU A 238 -5.10 6.88 -15.30
N LEU A 239 -6.01 5.97 -15.66
CA LEU A 239 -5.91 4.54 -15.40
C LEU A 239 -5.75 3.82 -16.73
N ASP A 240 -4.84 2.85 -16.79
CA ASP A 240 -4.66 2.00 -17.96
C ASP A 240 -5.75 0.91 -17.96
N PRO A 241 -6.70 0.92 -18.92
CA PRO A 241 -7.77 -0.09 -18.95
C PRO A 241 -7.26 -1.50 -19.29
N ALA A 242 -6.06 -1.63 -19.88
CA ALA A 242 -5.44 -2.93 -20.16
C ALA A 242 -4.83 -3.56 -18.89
N SER A 243 -4.58 -2.76 -17.86
CA SER A 243 -4.00 -3.18 -16.61
C SER A 243 -5.01 -3.01 -15.47
N GLN A 244 -5.41 -4.11 -14.84
CA GLN A 244 -6.42 -4.07 -13.77
C GLN A 244 -6.05 -3.16 -12.58
N SER A 245 -4.78 -2.77 -12.44
CA SER A 245 -4.28 -1.86 -11.41
C SER A 245 -3.35 -0.76 -11.96
N GLY A 246 -3.20 -0.65 -13.28
CA GLY A 246 -2.16 0.18 -13.89
C GLY A 246 -2.51 1.65 -13.90
N LEU A 247 -1.61 2.47 -13.37
CA LEU A 247 -1.61 3.90 -13.64
C LEU A 247 -1.04 4.15 -15.03
N THR A 248 -1.63 5.08 -15.79
CA THR A 248 -0.90 5.67 -16.92
C THR A 248 0.20 6.59 -16.38
N SER A 249 1.15 7.02 -17.21
CA SER A 249 2.16 7.99 -16.76
C SER A 249 1.50 9.26 -16.21
N THR A 250 0.47 9.77 -16.87
CA THR A 250 -0.27 10.94 -16.41
C THR A 250 -0.99 10.69 -15.08
N GLY A 251 -1.56 9.49 -14.87
CA GLY A 251 -2.14 9.09 -13.58
C GLY A 251 -1.11 9.05 -12.46
N ALA A 252 0.09 8.51 -12.74
CA ALA A 252 1.20 8.49 -11.79
C ALA A 252 1.66 9.92 -11.41
N ASP A 253 1.69 10.84 -12.37
CA ASP A 253 2.04 12.25 -12.13
C ASP A 253 1.00 12.96 -11.25
N VAL A 254 -0.30 12.78 -11.54
CA VAL A 254 -1.40 13.35 -10.72
C VAL A 254 -1.35 12.80 -9.29
N TRP A 255 -1.10 11.50 -9.14
CA TRP A 255 -0.96 10.86 -7.83
C TRP A 255 0.24 11.43 -7.07
N ALA A 256 1.42 11.47 -7.71
CA ALA A 256 2.64 12.01 -7.13
C ALA A 256 2.46 13.46 -6.67
N GLN A 257 1.83 14.29 -7.50
CA GLN A 257 1.55 15.69 -7.19
C GLN A 257 0.61 15.83 -5.96
N ALA A 258 -0.46 15.05 -5.89
CA ALA A 258 -1.38 15.06 -4.76
C ALA A 258 -0.70 14.66 -3.45
N VAL A 259 0.17 13.64 -3.48
CA VAL A 259 0.95 13.23 -2.32
C VAL A 259 2.01 14.28 -1.96
N ALA A 260 2.69 14.87 -2.93
CA ALA A 260 3.66 15.94 -2.68
C ALA A 260 3.00 17.16 -2.04
N ASP A 261 1.80 17.54 -2.49
CA ASP A 261 1.00 18.62 -1.90
C ASP A 261 0.58 18.31 -0.47
N PHE A 262 0.25 17.06 -0.17
CA PHE A 262 -0.05 16.60 1.17
C PHE A 262 1.17 16.66 2.09
N LEU A 263 2.34 16.21 1.62
CA LEU A 263 3.57 16.14 2.40
C LEU A 263 4.24 17.50 2.59
N LEU A 264 4.32 18.32 1.54
CA LEU A 264 5.13 19.54 1.54
C LEU A 264 4.27 20.81 1.55
N GLY A 265 2.97 20.67 1.36
CA GLY A 265 2.06 21.78 1.06
C GLY A 265 2.01 22.06 -0.44
N ARG A 266 0.91 22.67 -0.88
CA ARG A 266 0.80 23.20 -2.24
C ARG A 266 1.84 24.29 -2.45
N VAL A 267 2.59 24.18 -3.53
CA VAL A 267 3.32 25.34 -4.06
C VAL A 267 2.23 26.34 -4.45
N ALA A 268 2.21 27.52 -3.84
CA ALA A 268 1.33 28.58 -4.30
C ALA A 268 1.62 28.75 -5.79
N ALA A 269 0.61 28.53 -6.64
CA ALA A 269 0.76 28.83 -8.05
C ALA A 269 1.34 30.23 -8.13
N SER A 270 2.53 30.38 -8.71
CA SER A 270 3.14 31.69 -8.90
C SER A 270 2.01 32.56 -9.46
N PRO A 271 1.68 33.68 -8.82
CA PRO A 271 0.58 34.52 -9.30
C PRO A 271 0.82 34.73 -10.79
N PRO A 272 -0.21 34.57 -11.64
CA PRO A 272 -0.04 34.72 -13.08
C PRO A 272 0.75 36.01 -13.28
N PRO A 273 1.87 35.99 -14.04
CA PRO A 273 2.76 37.12 -14.15
C PRO A 273 1.87 38.32 -14.40
N ALA A 274 1.82 39.24 -13.42
CA ALA A 274 0.83 40.30 -13.40
C ALA A 274 0.83 40.86 -14.80
N SER A 275 -0.28 40.71 -15.53
CA SER A 275 -0.33 41.08 -16.93
C SER A 275 0.12 42.52 -16.94
N SER A 276 1.35 42.74 -17.41
CA SER A 276 1.85 44.06 -17.67
C SER A 276 0.91 44.52 -18.77
N LEU A 277 -0.14 45.21 -18.36
CA LEU A 277 -0.91 46.10 -19.20
C LEU A 277 0.10 47.14 -19.63
N THR A 278 0.96 46.77 -20.58
CA THR A 278 1.67 47.72 -21.40
C THR A 278 0.55 48.48 -22.08
N PRO A 279 0.33 49.76 -21.76
CA PRO A 279 -0.64 50.56 -22.47
C PRO A 279 -0.24 50.47 -23.94
N GLU A 280 -1.16 49.94 -24.74
CA GLU A 280 -1.12 49.90 -26.18
C GLU A 280 -0.95 51.34 -26.68
N ALA A 281 0.30 51.76 -26.85
CA ALA A 281 0.62 53.00 -27.52
C ALA A 281 0.19 52.81 -28.97
N THR A 282 -0.94 53.42 -29.30
CA THR A 282 -1.43 53.62 -30.65
C THR A 282 -0.36 54.38 -31.43
N GLU A 283 0.50 53.65 -32.14
CA GLU A 283 1.31 54.22 -33.21
C GLU A 283 0.88 53.55 -34.51
N SER A 284 0.10 54.31 -35.26
CA SER A 284 -0.34 53.96 -36.60
C SER A 284 0.85 54.07 -37.54
N ASP A 285 1.27 52.97 -38.15
CA ASP A 285 2.14 53.03 -39.33
C ASP A 285 1.63 52.04 -40.40
N PRO A 286 1.14 52.54 -41.56
CA PRO A 286 0.70 51.71 -42.65
C PRO A 286 1.86 51.47 -43.63
N ILE A 287 2.49 50.29 -43.62
CA ILE A 287 3.42 49.95 -44.70
C ILE A 287 3.36 48.48 -45.13
N SER A 288 2.88 48.32 -46.36
CA SER A 288 3.29 47.39 -47.42
C SER A 288 3.59 45.92 -47.09
N SER A 289 2.66 45.09 -47.57
CA SER A 289 2.89 43.92 -48.43
C SER A 289 4.35 43.57 -48.75
N SER A 290 4.77 42.38 -48.33
CA SER A 290 5.74 41.55 -49.05
C SER A 290 5.47 40.09 -48.73
N ILE A 291 4.66 39.46 -49.58
CA ILE A 291 4.53 38.01 -49.67
C ILE A 291 5.82 37.50 -50.31
N THR A 292 6.71 36.88 -49.52
CA THR A 292 7.81 36.08 -50.06
C THR A 292 7.44 34.62 -49.93
N THR A 293 6.79 34.12 -50.99
CA THR A 293 6.59 32.69 -51.25
C THR A 293 7.96 32.03 -51.41
N PRO A 294 8.30 30.99 -50.62
CA PRO A 294 9.49 30.20 -50.91
C PRO A 294 9.30 29.41 -52.21
N PRO A 295 10.36 29.26 -53.04
CA PRO A 295 10.27 28.52 -54.29
C PRO A 295 10.01 27.02 -54.05
N PRO A 296 9.30 26.34 -54.96
CA PRO A 296 9.17 24.89 -54.95
C PRO A 296 10.55 24.26 -55.13
N THR A 297 10.97 23.46 -54.16
CA THR A 297 12.19 22.65 -54.27
C THR A 297 11.91 21.49 -55.23
N SER A 298 12.67 21.49 -56.32
CA SER A 298 12.61 20.53 -57.41
C SER A 298 12.80 19.08 -56.97
N GLU A 299 12.00 18.23 -57.60
CA GLU A 299 12.07 16.77 -57.57
C GLU A 299 13.45 16.26 -58.05
N PRO A 300 14.12 15.35 -57.32
CA PRO A 300 15.20 14.56 -57.87
C PRO A 300 14.64 13.38 -58.68
N VAL A 301 14.95 13.45 -59.97
CA VAL A 301 15.07 12.38 -60.99
C VAL A 301 15.09 10.95 -60.44
N THR A 302 14.09 10.16 -60.86
CA THR A 302 14.06 8.70 -60.84
C THR A 302 15.27 8.13 -61.60
N THR A 303 16.29 7.68 -60.87
CA THR A 303 17.30 6.76 -61.41
C THR A 303 16.82 5.34 -61.12
N ASP A 304 16.44 4.67 -62.19
CA ASP A 304 16.10 3.24 -62.24
C ASP A 304 17.35 2.41 -61.90
N ALA A 305 17.56 2.19 -60.61
CA ALA A 305 18.56 1.27 -60.11
C ALA A 305 17.91 -0.12 -59.98
N PRO A 306 18.53 -1.19 -60.51
CA PRO A 306 18.00 -2.54 -60.35
C PRO A 306 17.83 -2.86 -58.85
N PRO A 307 16.75 -3.55 -58.47
CA PRO A 307 16.47 -3.83 -57.07
C PRO A 307 17.68 -4.54 -56.45
N PRO A 308 18.16 -4.10 -55.27
CA PRO A 308 19.18 -4.85 -54.56
C PRO A 308 18.65 -6.27 -54.34
N VAL A 309 19.44 -7.26 -54.72
CA VAL A 309 19.18 -8.66 -54.39
C VAL A 309 19.12 -8.75 -52.87
N VAL A 310 17.90 -8.78 -52.35
CA VAL A 310 17.63 -8.99 -50.93
C VAL A 310 18.03 -10.44 -50.66
N THR A 311 19.28 -10.64 -50.26
CA THR A 311 19.71 -11.90 -49.67
C THR A 311 19.02 -11.94 -48.32
N SER A 312 17.86 -12.61 -48.30
CA SER A 312 17.13 -12.94 -47.09
C SER A 312 18.08 -13.71 -46.18
N THR A 313 18.77 -13.00 -45.31
CA THR A 313 19.48 -13.62 -44.18
C THR A 313 18.37 -14.32 -43.39
N PRO A 314 18.39 -15.66 -43.28
CA PRO A 314 17.36 -16.37 -42.56
C PRO A 314 17.26 -15.78 -41.16
N ALA A 315 16.04 -15.44 -40.74
CA ALA A 315 15.78 -15.00 -39.39
C ALA A 315 16.44 -15.99 -38.42
N PRO A 316 17.15 -15.52 -37.39
CA PRO A 316 17.76 -16.42 -36.42
C PRO A 316 16.66 -17.31 -35.87
N THR A 317 16.79 -18.62 -36.12
CA THR A 317 15.90 -19.62 -35.54
C THR A 317 16.06 -19.51 -34.03
N VAL A 318 15.14 -18.81 -33.38
CA VAL A 318 15.03 -18.82 -31.92
C VAL A 318 14.76 -20.27 -31.55
N PRO A 319 15.69 -20.97 -30.86
CA PRO A 319 15.45 -22.33 -30.45
C PRO A 319 14.18 -22.35 -29.59
N ALA A 320 13.27 -23.26 -29.92
CA ALA A 320 12.06 -23.46 -29.13
C ALA A 320 12.47 -23.60 -27.64
N PRO A 321 11.76 -22.94 -26.70
CA PRO A 321 12.08 -23.03 -25.29
C PRO A 321 12.11 -24.50 -24.89
N VAL A 322 13.31 -24.97 -24.54
CA VAL A 322 13.51 -26.30 -23.96
C VAL A 322 12.89 -26.24 -22.58
N TYR A 323 11.64 -26.66 -22.47
CA TYR A 323 11.04 -26.94 -21.18
C TYR A 323 11.84 -28.08 -20.56
N PRO A 324 12.57 -27.87 -19.44
CA PRO A 324 13.10 -29.01 -18.70
C PRO A 324 11.91 -29.86 -18.31
N GLY A 325 11.86 -31.08 -18.84
CA GLY A 325 10.87 -32.07 -18.42
C GLY A 325 10.93 -32.24 -16.90
N PRO A 326 9.82 -32.64 -16.26
CA PRO A 326 9.79 -32.86 -14.83
C PRO A 326 10.94 -33.79 -14.42
N VAL A 327 11.91 -33.22 -13.71
CA VAL A 327 12.96 -33.98 -13.03
C VAL A 327 12.26 -34.82 -11.98
N ASP A 328 12.21 -36.13 -12.21
CA ASP A 328 11.79 -37.12 -11.24
C ASP A 328 12.83 -37.11 -10.11
N PRO A 329 12.49 -36.61 -8.90
CA PRO A 329 13.40 -36.69 -7.77
C PRO A 329 13.46 -38.15 -7.35
N GLY A 330 14.40 -38.88 -7.95
CA GLY A 330 14.74 -40.23 -7.53
C GLY A 330 14.99 -40.26 -6.02
N PRO A 331 14.70 -41.38 -5.36
CA PRO A 331 14.87 -41.51 -3.92
C PRO A 331 16.31 -41.17 -3.54
N VAL A 332 16.46 -40.10 -2.76
CA VAL A 332 17.72 -39.74 -2.13
C VAL A 332 17.99 -40.81 -1.09
N ASP A 333 19.01 -41.64 -1.32
CA ASP A 333 19.50 -42.64 -0.37
C ASP A 333 20.19 -41.90 0.79
N PRO A 334 19.61 -41.88 2.00
CA PRO A 334 20.28 -41.30 3.15
C PRO A 334 21.38 -42.28 3.56
N GLY A 335 22.59 -42.03 3.05
CA GLY A 335 23.79 -42.71 3.51
C GLY A 335 23.94 -42.64 5.03
N PRO A 336 24.62 -43.62 5.65
CA PRO A 336 24.73 -43.74 7.09
C PRO A 336 25.39 -42.50 7.70
N VAL A 337 24.66 -41.82 8.57
CA VAL A 337 25.20 -40.78 9.45
C VAL A 337 26.12 -41.43 10.47
N ASP A 338 27.39 -41.03 10.45
CA ASP A 338 28.43 -41.48 11.36
C ASP A 338 28.29 -40.75 12.72
N PRO A 339 27.91 -41.43 13.82
CA PRO A 339 27.68 -40.79 15.11
C PRO A 339 28.96 -40.81 15.94
N THR A 340 29.95 -39.98 15.59
CA THR A 340 31.10 -39.75 16.49
C THR A 340 31.56 -38.30 16.46
N THR A 341 30.87 -37.42 17.20
CA THR A 341 31.54 -36.25 17.77
C THR A 341 30.89 -35.91 19.11
N ASP A 342 31.59 -36.33 20.16
CA ASP A 342 31.30 -36.13 21.57
C ASP A 342 31.58 -34.66 21.95
N PRO A 343 30.60 -33.87 22.40
CA PRO A 343 30.86 -32.51 22.89
C PRO A 343 31.38 -32.57 24.33
N GLN A 344 32.67 -32.29 24.47
CA GLN A 344 33.36 -32.14 25.76
C GLN A 344 32.70 -31.02 26.60
N PRO A 345 32.31 -31.28 27.87
CA PRO A 345 31.73 -30.26 28.74
C PRO A 345 32.81 -29.44 29.43
N SER A 346 32.80 -28.13 29.22
CA SER A 346 33.53 -27.17 30.05
C SER A 346 32.75 -26.94 31.35
N SER A 347 33.32 -27.40 32.45
CA SER A 347 32.86 -27.17 33.82
C SER A 347 33.50 -25.90 34.42
N THR A 348 32.90 -25.42 35.52
CA THR A 348 33.32 -24.46 36.56
C THR A 348 32.37 -23.26 36.61
N GLY A 349 31.30 -23.27 37.42
CA GLY A 349 31.29 -23.00 38.89
C GLY A 349 30.78 -21.56 39.10
N SER A 350 29.79 -21.19 39.93
CA SER A 350 29.34 -21.73 41.21
C SER A 350 27.87 -21.32 41.51
N ASP A 351 27.24 -22.19 42.30
CA ASP A 351 26.01 -22.22 43.11
C ASP A 351 25.66 -20.94 43.95
N PRO A 352 24.59 -20.91 44.82
CA PRO A 352 23.15 -21.20 44.69
C PRO A 352 22.31 -19.95 45.14
N THR A 353 20.97 -19.88 45.12
CA THR A 353 20.03 -20.42 46.14
C THR A 353 18.60 -19.89 45.88
N SER A 354 17.60 -20.71 46.22
CA SER A 354 16.23 -20.36 46.68
C SER A 354 15.17 -20.04 45.61
N THR A 355 13.91 -20.48 45.67
CA THR A 355 13.11 -21.39 46.50
C THR A 355 11.73 -21.49 45.80
N SER A 356 11.13 -22.69 45.82
CA SER A 356 9.71 -23.11 45.85
C SER A 356 8.60 -22.12 45.39
N SER A 357 7.54 -22.53 44.69
CA SER A 357 6.47 -23.45 45.15
C SER A 357 5.36 -23.38 44.09
N ASP A 358 4.80 -24.52 43.65
CA ASP A 358 3.41 -24.93 43.98
C ASP A 358 2.41 -24.41 42.93
N GLY A 359 1.66 -25.21 42.16
CA GLY A 359 0.90 -26.40 42.54
C GLY A 359 -0.59 -26.05 42.37
N GLY A 360 -1.31 -26.68 41.44
CA GLY A 360 -2.76 -26.48 41.34
C GLY A 360 -3.40 -26.79 39.99
N GLU A 361 -3.52 -28.07 39.65
CA GLU A 361 -4.68 -28.56 38.88
C GLU A 361 -5.92 -28.52 39.78
N PRO A 362 -7.13 -28.38 39.21
CA PRO A 362 -8.01 -29.54 39.29
C PRO A 362 -8.88 -29.80 38.05
N SER A 363 -9.25 -31.07 37.96
CA SER A 363 -10.19 -31.73 37.05
C SER A 363 -11.67 -31.42 37.34
N SER A 364 -12.55 -31.93 36.45
CA SER A 364 -14.01 -32.25 36.59
C SER A 364 -14.89 -31.38 35.67
N SER A 365 -15.51 -31.88 34.58
CA SER A 365 -16.62 -32.85 34.39
C SER A 365 -18.03 -32.21 34.39
N SER A 366 -18.99 -32.92 33.78
CA SER A 366 -20.45 -32.65 33.57
C SER A 366 -20.82 -31.65 32.46
N ASP A 367 -21.44 -32.08 31.35
CA ASP A 367 -22.86 -32.44 31.14
C ASP A 367 -23.82 -31.25 31.26
N ALA A 368 -24.43 -30.83 30.14
CA ALA A 368 -25.85 -30.45 30.01
C ALA A 368 -26.19 -29.81 28.65
N GLU A 369 -27.09 -30.49 27.94
CA GLU A 369 -28.32 -29.96 27.31
C GLU A 369 -28.25 -28.90 26.18
N GLU A 370 -28.35 -29.43 24.96
CA GLU A 370 -29.46 -29.21 24.02
C GLU A 370 -30.47 -28.09 24.38
N SER A 371 -30.52 -27.03 23.56
CA SER A 371 -31.77 -26.32 23.25
C SER A 371 -31.65 -25.55 21.94
N SER A 372 -32.41 -26.02 20.97
CA SER A 372 -32.74 -25.34 19.73
C SER A 372 -33.65 -24.15 20.00
N SER A 373 -33.42 -23.03 19.31
CA SER A 373 -34.50 -22.12 18.96
C SER A 373 -34.10 -21.27 17.76
N THR A 374 -34.59 -21.72 16.61
CA THR A 374 -35.04 -20.93 15.48
C THR A 374 -35.81 -19.70 15.98
N ASP A 375 -35.48 -18.50 15.49
CA ASP A 375 -36.51 -17.47 15.36
C ASP A 375 -36.27 -16.64 14.10
N GLU A 376 -37.34 -16.53 13.35
CA GLU A 376 -37.49 -15.87 12.08
C GLU A 376 -37.73 -14.37 12.30
N SER A 377 -37.28 -13.52 11.38
CA SER A 377 -38.18 -12.56 10.70
C SER A 377 -37.40 -11.60 9.78
N PRO A 378 -37.78 -11.51 8.50
CA PRO A 378 -37.33 -10.48 7.58
C PRO A 378 -38.24 -9.24 7.67
N THR A 379 -37.67 -8.04 7.81
CA THR A 379 -38.43 -6.79 7.67
C THR A 379 -38.31 -6.25 6.25
N SER A 380 -39.47 -6.19 5.64
CA SER A 380 -39.82 -5.79 4.28
C SER A 380 -39.57 -4.31 3.95
N LEU A 381 -39.29 -4.09 2.66
CA LEU A 381 -39.90 -3.10 1.75
C LEU A 381 -40.17 -1.67 2.26
N SER A 382 -39.53 -0.71 1.59
CA SER A 382 -40.18 0.55 1.21
C SER A 382 -39.58 1.03 -0.11
N GLU A 383 -40.24 0.62 -1.19
CA GLU A 383 -40.19 1.21 -2.52
C GLU A 383 -40.69 2.66 -2.42
N SER A 384 -39.89 3.63 -2.87
CA SER A 384 -40.32 5.02 -3.04
C SER A 384 -40.03 5.42 -4.48
N THR A 385 -40.96 5.08 -5.36
CA THR A 385 -41.12 5.67 -6.69
C THR A 385 -41.53 7.13 -6.54
N ALA A 386 -40.68 8.05 -6.99
CA ALA A 386 -41.07 9.42 -7.31
C ALA A 386 -40.93 9.59 -8.82
N ASP A 387 -42.07 9.91 -9.41
CA ASP A 387 -42.38 10.04 -10.82
C ASP A 387 -42.54 11.54 -11.16
N ILE A 388 -42.38 11.84 -12.46
CA ILE A 388 -42.88 12.99 -13.24
C ILE A 388 -42.30 14.40 -13.03
N SER A 389 -41.73 14.93 -14.13
CA SER A 389 -42.06 16.19 -14.85
C SER A 389 -40.81 16.68 -15.57
N ASP A 390 -40.62 16.46 -16.88
CA ASP A 390 -41.33 17.06 -18.02
C ASP A 390 -41.29 18.60 -17.99
N THR A 391 -40.35 19.20 -18.71
CA THR A 391 -40.50 20.56 -19.26
C THR A 391 -39.63 20.73 -20.50
N ALA A 392 -40.29 21.22 -21.54
CA ALA A 392 -39.85 21.36 -22.92
C ALA A 392 -39.03 22.64 -23.19
N THR A 393 -38.22 22.56 -24.25
CA THR A 393 -38.00 23.55 -25.33
C THR A 393 -37.89 25.04 -24.99
N MET A 394 -36.71 25.60 -25.26
CA MET A 394 -36.53 26.71 -26.22
C MET A 394 -35.17 26.60 -26.91
#